data_AF-A0A418DE97-F1
#
_entry.id   AF-A0A418DE97-F1
#
_cell.length_a   1.000
_cell.length_b   1.000
_cell.length_c   1.000
_cell.angle_alpha   90.00
_cell.angle_beta   90.00
_cell.angle_gamma   90.00
#
_symmetry.space_group_name_H-M   'P 1'
#
loop_
_entity.id
_entity.type
_entity.pdbx_description
1 polymer ?
#
loop_
_entity_poly.entity_id
_entity_poly.type
_entity_poly.pdbx_seq_one_letter_code
_entity_poly.pdbx_strand_id
1 'polypeptide(L)'
;MHSAPRSSSSWPSCRSFSTSMATSIPCHMASCVRVRLSVGVQLHVTSGDFPVGAGLGSSAAFCVSVAAALLRRHDVVPLDTINAHAFAAEVLLHDDPSGVDNTVSTYGGAILYQKQPQSQMKALQDLPTLRFLLTNTHVPRETKHLVAKVRALHTADPAFVDGRFEAIRSIIEAFQRQAETPRTFSQTEFQAMIRLNQTLLAQVGVSHPSIDTVVNLANPLLPTKLTGAGGGGCTITFIPDDTDEGAVAALKADLAKHGFTCVETVLGGPGVKFSLATV
;
A
#
# COMPACT_ATOMS: atom_id res chain seq x y z
N MET A 1 -24.84 60.06 41.41
CA MET A 1 -25.57 60.03 40.12
C MET A 1 -24.58 59.72 39.00
N HIS A 2 -25.10 59.41 37.80
CA HIS A 2 -24.38 58.89 36.64
C HIS A 2 -23.90 57.43 36.78
N SER A 3 -24.12 56.68 35.70
CA SER A 3 -24.04 55.23 35.59
C SER A 3 -23.31 54.84 34.32
N ALA A 4 -22.63 53.70 34.34
CA ALA A 4 -22.09 53.04 33.14
C ALA A 4 -22.36 51.53 33.25
N PRO A 5 -22.91 50.88 32.20
CA PRO A 5 -23.30 49.46 32.26
C PRO A 5 -22.12 48.50 31.98
N ARG A 6 -22.25 47.26 32.44
CA ARG A 6 -21.35 46.17 32.07
C ARG A 6 -21.66 45.66 30.66
N SER A 7 -20.66 45.53 29.81
CA SER A 7 -20.77 44.92 28.48
C SER A 7 -20.69 43.39 28.55
N SER A 8 -21.70 42.70 28.03
CA SER A 8 -21.70 41.24 27.85
C SER A 8 -21.24 40.88 26.44
N SER A 9 -20.06 40.25 26.30
CA SER A 9 -19.55 39.78 25.02
C SER A 9 -20.21 38.46 24.58
N SER A 10 -21.31 38.57 23.83
CA SER A 10 -21.92 37.42 23.17
C SER A 10 -21.06 36.95 21.99
N TRP A 11 -20.79 35.64 21.94
CA TRP A 11 -20.13 35.02 20.78
C TRP A 11 -21.11 34.98 19.59
N PRO A 12 -20.74 35.46 18.39
CA PRO A 12 -21.60 35.38 17.21
C PRO A 12 -21.72 33.95 16.71
N SER A 13 -22.93 33.58 16.28
CA SER A 13 -23.29 32.22 15.86
C SER A 13 -22.64 31.78 14.54
N CYS A 14 -22.59 30.45 14.33
CA CYS A 14 -22.05 29.82 13.12
C CYS A 14 -22.61 30.46 11.84
N ARG A 15 -21.72 30.98 10.99
CA ARG A 15 -22.01 31.29 9.59
C ARG A 15 -21.67 30.10 8.73
N SER A 16 -22.61 29.67 7.90
CA SER A 16 -22.43 28.60 6.92
C SER A 16 -21.43 29.00 5.85
N PHE A 17 -20.32 28.26 5.72
CA PHE A 17 -19.43 28.38 4.57
C PHE A 17 -20.03 27.65 3.36
N SER A 18 -20.52 28.42 2.39
CA SER A 18 -20.99 27.91 1.09
C SER A 18 -20.05 28.38 -0.02
N THR A 19 -18.88 27.77 -0.12
CA THR A 19 -17.91 28.07 -1.18
C THR A 19 -18.37 27.42 -2.48
N SER A 20 -18.98 28.19 -3.37
CA SER A 20 -19.29 27.72 -4.73
C SER A 20 -18.01 27.67 -5.56
N MET A 21 -17.60 26.47 -5.95
CA MET A 21 -16.69 26.25 -7.08
C MET A 21 -17.26 25.14 -7.96
N ALA A 22 -17.82 25.55 -9.10
CA ALA A 22 -18.37 24.65 -10.10
C ALA A 22 -17.25 24.20 -11.06
N THR A 23 -16.66 23.03 -10.80
CA THR A 23 -15.93 22.25 -11.79
C THR A 23 -16.53 20.85 -11.86
N SER A 24 -17.02 20.48 -13.03
CA SER A 24 -17.88 19.31 -13.22
C SER A 24 -17.08 18.01 -13.29
N ILE A 25 -16.86 17.36 -12.15
CA ILE A 25 -16.55 15.92 -12.10
C ILE A 25 -17.89 15.17 -12.06
N PRO A 26 -18.19 14.24 -13.00
CA PRO A 26 -19.45 13.50 -13.01
C PRO A 26 -19.55 12.55 -11.81
N CYS A 27 -20.21 12.98 -10.73
CA CYS A 27 -20.40 12.19 -9.51
C CYS A 27 -21.51 11.11 -9.68
N HIS A 28 -21.49 10.38 -10.79
CA HIS A 28 -22.46 9.34 -11.14
C HIS A 28 -22.03 7.94 -10.67
N MET A 29 -21.75 7.80 -9.37
CA MET A 29 -21.84 6.51 -8.63
C MET A 29 -21.67 6.62 -7.12
N ALA A 30 -21.33 7.80 -6.57
CA ALA A 30 -21.29 8.00 -5.13
C ALA A 30 -22.70 7.99 -4.52
N SER A 31 -23.12 6.83 -4.00
CA SER A 31 -24.23 6.78 -3.04
C SER A 31 -23.79 7.50 -1.77
N CYS A 32 -24.21 8.77 -1.63
CA CYS A 32 -23.80 9.64 -0.52
C CYS A 32 -24.43 9.20 0.81
N VAL A 33 -23.85 8.17 1.44
CA VAL A 33 -24.16 7.72 2.80
C VAL A 33 -23.81 8.85 3.78
N ARG A 34 -24.79 9.71 4.07
CA ARG A 34 -24.65 10.81 5.03
C ARG A 34 -24.61 10.29 6.47
N VAL A 35 -23.41 9.94 6.94
CA VAL A 35 -23.14 9.65 8.35
C VAL A 35 -23.46 10.89 9.20
N ARG A 36 -24.65 10.91 9.82
CA ARG A 36 -25.05 11.95 10.78
C ARG A 36 -24.57 11.57 12.17
N LEU A 37 -23.43 12.13 12.57
CA LEU A 37 -22.98 12.09 13.97
C LEU A 37 -23.83 13.05 14.81
N SER A 38 -24.68 12.50 15.69
CA SER A 38 -25.50 13.26 16.66
C SER A 38 -24.73 13.60 17.94
N VAL A 39 -23.55 13.03 18.13
CA VAL A 39 -22.64 13.21 19.27
C VAL A 39 -21.20 13.28 18.77
N GLY A 40 -20.32 13.92 19.55
CA GLY A 40 -18.88 13.83 19.30
C GLY A 40 -18.38 12.38 19.42
N VAL A 41 -17.36 12.04 18.63
CA VAL A 41 -16.74 10.71 18.63
C VAL A 41 -15.25 10.87 18.86
N GLN A 42 -14.71 10.18 19.87
CA GLN A 42 -13.27 10.00 20.04
C GLN A 42 -12.85 8.73 19.29
N LEU A 43 -11.88 8.86 18.39
CA LEU A 43 -11.26 7.73 17.72
C LEU A 43 -9.82 7.57 18.26
N HIS A 44 -9.43 6.34 18.54
CA HIS A 44 -8.06 5.97 18.88
C HIS A 44 -7.57 5.04 17.77
N VAL A 45 -6.44 5.37 17.14
CA VAL A 45 -5.89 4.60 16.02
C VAL A 45 -4.45 4.22 16.34
N THR A 46 -4.19 2.91 16.32
CA THR A 46 -2.88 2.31 16.61
C THR A 46 -2.40 1.53 15.40
N SER A 47 -1.28 1.94 14.81
CA SER A 47 -0.51 1.08 13.91
C SER A 47 0.31 0.08 14.72
N GLY A 48 0.48 -1.15 14.20
CA GLY A 48 1.58 -2.03 14.63
C GLY A 48 2.92 -1.55 14.06
N ASP A 49 3.93 -2.44 14.07
CA ASP A 49 5.33 -2.15 13.67
C ASP A 49 5.56 -1.88 12.16
N PHE A 50 4.52 -1.43 11.44
CA PHE A 50 4.63 -1.04 10.03
C PHE A 50 5.39 0.29 9.88
N PRO A 51 6.46 0.36 9.06
CA PRO A 51 7.23 1.59 8.89
C PRO A 51 6.40 2.65 8.14
N VAL A 52 5.95 3.66 8.88
CA VAL A 52 5.20 4.81 8.35
C VAL A 52 6.01 5.53 7.27
N GLY A 53 5.37 5.88 6.16
CA GLY A 53 6.00 6.57 5.03
C GLY A 53 6.84 5.68 4.10
N ALA A 54 7.01 4.38 4.39
CA ALA A 54 7.73 3.46 3.50
C ALA A 54 7.05 3.23 2.14
N GLY A 55 5.75 3.58 2.02
CA GLY A 55 4.93 3.34 0.83
C GLY A 55 4.35 1.93 0.79
N LEU A 56 3.73 1.52 1.90
CA LEU A 56 3.10 0.21 2.11
C LEU A 56 1.58 0.35 2.35
N GLY A 57 0.93 1.34 1.73
CA GLY A 57 -0.51 1.60 1.89
C GLY A 57 -0.94 2.10 3.28
N SER A 58 -0.03 2.58 4.14
CA SER A 58 -0.36 2.93 5.54
C SER A 58 -1.40 4.06 5.68
N SER A 59 -1.46 5.00 4.74
CA SER A 59 -2.51 6.04 4.69
C SER A 59 -3.86 5.43 4.32
N ALA A 60 -3.89 4.53 3.34
CA ALA A 60 -5.10 3.87 2.89
C ALA A 60 -5.66 2.93 3.96
N ALA A 61 -4.79 2.21 4.68
CA ALA A 61 -5.16 1.41 5.84
C ALA A 61 -5.76 2.27 6.97
N PHE A 62 -5.21 3.48 7.21
CA PHE A 62 -5.78 4.47 8.12
C PHE A 62 -7.18 4.95 7.65
N CYS A 63 -7.30 5.35 6.37
CA CYS A 63 -8.56 5.78 5.77
C CYS A 63 -9.65 4.70 5.82
N VAL A 64 -9.31 3.45 5.51
CA VAL A 64 -10.20 2.28 5.63
C VAL A 64 -10.60 2.04 7.08
N SER A 65 -9.65 2.09 8.02
CA SER A 65 -9.93 1.88 9.45
C SER A 65 -10.88 2.95 10.02
N VAL A 66 -10.66 4.22 9.68
CA VAL A 66 -11.51 5.34 10.11
C VAL A 66 -12.89 5.26 9.45
N ALA A 67 -12.96 5.00 8.14
CA ALA A 67 -14.23 4.83 7.43
C ALA A 67 -15.04 3.66 8.02
N ALA A 68 -14.40 2.51 8.24
CA ALA A 68 -15.03 1.34 8.84
C ALA A 68 -15.52 1.62 10.27
N ALA A 69 -14.71 2.24 11.13
CA ALA A 69 -15.08 2.56 12.50
C ALA A 69 -16.26 3.54 12.59
N LEU A 70 -16.32 4.55 11.71
CA LEU A 70 -17.43 5.50 11.65
C LEU A 70 -18.70 4.85 11.09
N LEU A 71 -18.59 4.10 9.99
CA LEU A 71 -19.73 3.42 9.36
C LEU A 71 -20.30 2.29 10.22
N ARG A 72 -19.47 1.59 11.03
CA ARG A 72 -19.90 0.47 11.91
C ARG A 72 -20.91 0.87 12.99
N ARG A 73 -21.15 2.17 13.19
CA ARG A 73 -22.28 2.71 13.97
C ARG A 73 -23.65 2.51 13.29
N HIS A 74 -23.67 2.01 12.05
CA HIS A 74 -24.85 1.74 11.23
C HIS A 74 -24.82 0.27 10.74
N ASP A 75 -25.36 -0.65 11.55
CA ASP A 75 -25.66 -2.04 11.23
C ASP A 75 -24.57 -2.83 10.44
N VAL A 76 -24.95 -3.39 9.29
CA VAL A 76 -24.09 -4.17 8.39
C VAL A 76 -23.62 -3.27 7.25
N VAL A 77 -22.36 -2.85 7.32
CA VAL A 77 -21.73 -1.97 6.33
C VAL A 77 -21.20 -2.80 5.15
N PRO A 78 -21.59 -2.54 3.90
CA PRO A 78 -20.97 -3.16 2.73
C PRO A 78 -19.50 -2.72 2.57
N LEU A 79 -18.61 -3.66 2.23
CA LEU A 79 -17.18 -3.36 2.00
C LEU A 79 -17.00 -2.27 0.93
N ASP A 80 -17.80 -2.30 -0.14
CA ASP A 80 -17.77 -1.30 -1.22
C ASP A 80 -18.05 0.13 -0.71
N THR A 81 -18.88 0.26 0.34
CA THR A 81 -19.14 1.55 0.98
C THR A 81 -17.90 2.02 1.76
N ILE A 82 -17.23 1.11 2.48
CA ILE A 82 -15.97 1.42 3.19
C ILE A 82 -14.90 1.83 2.17
N ASN A 83 -14.73 1.07 1.08
CA ASN A 83 -13.74 1.36 0.05
C ASN A 83 -13.99 2.72 -0.62
N ALA A 84 -15.24 3.02 -0.97
CA ALA A 84 -15.61 4.31 -1.56
C ALA A 84 -15.32 5.50 -0.62
N HIS A 85 -15.56 5.36 0.69
CA HIS A 85 -15.25 6.41 1.67
C HIS A 85 -13.73 6.53 1.91
N ALA A 86 -13.00 5.41 1.93
CA ALA A 86 -11.55 5.41 2.07
C ALA A 86 -10.84 5.99 0.84
N PHE A 87 -11.34 5.69 -0.37
CA PHE A 87 -10.87 6.29 -1.61
C PHE A 87 -11.15 7.80 -1.65
N ALA A 88 -12.35 8.24 -1.25
CA ALA A 88 -12.66 9.67 -1.13
C ALA A 88 -11.75 10.40 -0.12
N ALA A 89 -11.34 9.74 0.98
CA ALA A 89 -10.36 10.28 1.91
C ALA A 89 -8.94 10.31 1.32
N GLU A 90 -8.51 9.26 0.60
CA GLU A 90 -7.23 9.22 -0.12
C GLU A 90 -7.11 10.32 -1.18
N VAL A 91 -8.20 10.65 -1.90
CA VAL A 91 -8.27 11.79 -2.86
C VAL A 91 -8.12 13.17 -2.18
N LEU A 92 -8.32 13.26 -0.86
CA LEU A 92 -8.05 14.48 -0.08
C LEU A 92 -6.62 14.50 0.50
N LEU A 93 -5.89 13.39 0.45
CA LEU A 93 -4.52 13.25 0.96
C LEU A 93 -3.46 13.22 -0.16
N HIS A 94 -3.83 12.81 -1.38
CA HIS A 94 -2.93 12.57 -2.49
C HIS A 94 -3.45 13.12 -3.84
N ASP A 95 -2.53 13.57 -4.70
CA ASP A 95 -2.83 14.24 -5.99
C ASP A 95 -3.54 13.33 -7.03
N ASP A 96 -3.12 12.06 -7.17
CA ASP A 96 -3.65 11.04 -8.11
C ASP A 96 -3.57 9.64 -7.45
N PRO A 97 -4.43 9.31 -6.47
CA PRO A 97 -4.46 7.98 -5.86
C PRO A 97 -5.04 6.95 -6.84
N SER A 98 -4.33 5.85 -7.03
CA SER A 98 -4.69 4.80 -8.00
C SER A 98 -5.91 3.95 -7.63
N GLY A 99 -6.40 4.06 -6.38
CA GLY A 99 -7.41 3.17 -5.80
C GLY A 99 -6.88 1.81 -5.34
N VAL A 100 -5.63 1.46 -5.65
CA VAL A 100 -5.01 0.16 -5.32
C VAL A 100 -4.93 -0.04 -3.81
N ASP A 101 -4.30 0.88 -3.09
CA ASP A 101 -3.97 0.72 -1.68
C ASP A 101 -5.22 0.64 -0.77
N ASN A 102 -6.28 1.40 -1.06
CA ASN A 102 -7.55 1.33 -0.32
C ASN A 102 -8.36 0.08 -0.66
N THR A 103 -8.33 -0.37 -1.92
CA THR A 103 -8.96 -1.63 -2.34
C THR A 103 -8.30 -2.82 -1.64
N VAL A 104 -6.96 -2.91 -1.66
CA VAL A 104 -6.21 -3.95 -0.92
C VAL A 104 -6.48 -3.85 0.58
N SER A 105 -6.49 -2.66 1.17
CA SER A 105 -6.78 -2.46 2.60
C SER A 105 -8.22 -2.85 2.98
N THR A 106 -9.19 -2.70 2.07
CA THR A 106 -10.60 -3.02 2.34
C THR A 106 -10.90 -4.50 2.16
N TYR A 107 -10.53 -5.12 1.03
CA TYR A 107 -10.90 -6.50 0.73
C TYR A 107 -9.82 -7.53 1.13
N GLY A 108 -8.54 -7.13 1.16
CA GLY A 108 -7.40 -8.03 1.36
C GLY A 108 -7.05 -8.82 0.10
N GLY A 109 -6.44 -10.00 0.30
CA GLY A 109 -6.00 -10.87 -0.78
C GLY A 109 -4.84 -10.27 -1.57
N ALA A 110 -4.92 -10.35 -2.90
CA ALA A 110 -4.07 -9.60 -3.82
C ALA A 110 -4.88 -9.15 -5.04
N ILE A 111 -4.45 -8.07 -5.70
CA ILE A 111 -5.09 -7.57 -6.93
C ILE A 111 -4.08 -7.42 -8.05
N LEU A 112 -4.47 -7.83 -9.25
CA LEU A 112 -3.82 -7.46 -10.51
C LEU A 112 -4.34 -6.08 -10.93
N TYR A 113 -3.43 -5.14 -11.20
CA TYR A 113 -3.75 -3.77 -11.59
C TYR A 113 -3.15 -3.41 -12.96
N GLN A 114 -3.95 -2.80 -13.84
CA GLN A 114 -3.54 -2.32 -15.15
C GLN A 114 -4.18 -0.96 -15.45
N LYS A 115 -3.41 0.09 -15.78
CA LYS A 115 -3.90 1.48 -15.94
C LYS A 115 -4.39 1.84 -17.36
N GLN A 116 -4.40 0.90 -18.32
CA GLN A 116 -4.82 1.16 -19.72
C GLN A 116 -5.52 -0.04 -20.39
N PRO A 117 -6.48 0.21 -21.32
CA PRO A 117 -7.03 1.52 -21.73
C PRO A 117 -7.98 2.15 -20.70
N GLN A 118 -8.40 1.37 -19.71
CA GLN A 118 -9.09 1.82 -18.49
C GLN A 118 -8.35 1.22 -17.28
N SER A 119 -8.47 1.84 -16.10
CA SER A 119 -7.96 1.23 -14.86
C SER A 119 -8.76 -0.02 -14.52
N GLN A 120 -8.15 -1.19 -14.65
CA GLN A 120 -8.74 -2.47 -14.26
C GLN A 120 -8.07 -2.98 -12.98
N MET A 121 -8.88 -3.49 -12.06
CA MET A 121 -8.47 -4.24 -10.88
C MET A 121 -9.15 -5.60 -10.89
N LYS A 122 -8.38 -6.68 -10.96
CA LYS A 122 -8.88 -8.05 -10.83
C LYS A 122 -8.37 -8.63 -9.52
N ALA A 123 -9.28 -9.01 -8.62
CA ALA A 123 -8.90 -9.77 -7.43
C ALA A 123 -8.37 -11.16 -7.84
N LEU A 124 -7.21 -11.52 -7.31
CA LEU A 124 -6.65 -12.87 -7.43
C LEU A 124 -7.22 -13.71 -6.29
N GLN A 125 -8.17 -14.58 -6.62
CA GLN A 125 -8.83 -15.48 -5.68
C GLN A 125 -7.93 -16.69 -5.37
N ASP A 126 -8.16 -17.32 -4.22
CA ASP A 126 -7.55 -18.59 -3.79
C ASP A 126 -6.00 -18.67 -3.81
N LEU A 127 -5.31 -17.53 -3.82
CA LEU A 127 -3.86 -17.45 -3.61
C LEU A 127 -3.47 -18.12 -2.28
N PRO A 128 -2.44 -18.98 -2.25
CA PRO A 128 -1.91 -19.49 -1.00
C PRO A 128 -1.39 -18.38 -0.09
N THR A 129 -1.34 -18.67 1.21
CA THR A 129 -0.77 -17.80 2.25
C THR A 129 0.74 -17.71 2.07
N LEU A 130 1.26 -16.60 1.50
CA LEU A 130 2.69 -16.46 1.23
C LEU A 130 3.40 -15.66 2.33
N ARG A 131 4.40 -16.25 2.99
CA ARG A 131 5.23 -15.58 4.02
C ARG A 131 6.28 -14.67 3.39
N PHE A 132 6.48 -13.49 3.99
CA PHE A 132 7.50 -12.53 3.56
C PHE A 132 8.22 -11.89 4.76
N LEU A 133 9.52 -11.66 4.60
CA LEU A 133 10.26 -10.69 5.41
C LEU A 133 10.24 -9.34 4.68
N LEU A 134 9.60 -8.35 5.30
CA LEU A 134 9.68 -6.94 4.92
C LEU A 134 10.93 -6.34 5.57
N THR A 135 11.87 -5.83 4.77
CA THR A 135 13.08 -5.16 5.28
C THR A 135 13.04 -3.68 4.94
N ASN A 136 13.09 -2.81 5.94
CA ASN A 136 13.20 -1.36 5.76
C ASN A 136 14.68 -0.94 5.83
N THR A 137 15.17 -0.33 4.76
CA THR A 137 16.54 0.18 4.66
C THR A 137 16.75 1.52 5.38
N HIS A 138 15.67 2.17 5.83
CA HIS A 138 15.65 3.53 6.40
C HIS A 138 16.19 4.65 5.50
N VAL A 139 16.61 4.34 4.27
CA VAL A 139 17.03 5.34 3.28
C VAL A 139 15.79 6.07 2.74
N PRO A 140 15.70 7.41 2.87
CA PRO A 140 14.59 8.20 2.33
C PRO A 140 14.63 8.19 0.79
N ARG A 141 13.45 8.26 0.15
CA ARG A 141 13.32 8.16 -1.31
C ARG A 141 12.35 9.19 -1.88
N GLU A 142 12.72 9.81 -3.00
CA GLU A 142 11.84 10.70 -3.77
C GLU A 142 11.21 9.96 -4.95
N THR A 143 9.96 9.49 -4.79
CA THR A 143 9.21 8.79 -5.86
C THR A 143 9.17 9.60 -7.16
N LYS A 144 8.94 10.93 -7.08
CA LYS A 144 8.88 11.82 -8.25
C LYS A 144 10.23 11.89 -8.98
N HIS A 145 11.37 11.87 -8.27
CA HIS A 145 12.71 11.83 -8.87
C HIS A 145 13.00 10.49 -9.56
N LEU A 146 12.70 9.35 -8.92
CA LEU A 146 12.95 8.03 -9.50
C LEU A 146 12.13 7.79 -10.77
N VAL A 147 10.85 8.19 -10.78
CA VAL A 147 10.00 8.12 -11.98
C VAL A 147 10.55 9.03 -13.10
N ALA A 148 11.05 10.22 -12.77
CA ALA A 148 11.70 11.10 -13.74
C ALA A 148 13.00 10.48 -14.32
N LYS A 149 13.81 9.81 -13.49
CA LYS A 149 15.02 9.08 -13.91
C LYS A 149 14.72 7.94 -14.88
N VAL A 150 13.71 7.11 -14.58
CA VAL A 150 13.24 6.03 -15.49
C VAL A 150 12.70 6.61 -16.79
N ARG A 151 11.94 7.72 -16.74
CA ARG A 151 11.44 8.41 -17.94
C ARG A 151 12.57 8.99 -18.79
N ALA A 152 13.61 9.55 -18.18
CA ALA A 152 14.79 10.03 -18.89
C ALA A 152 15.55 8.88 -19.57
N LEU A 153 15.71 7.74 -18.89
CA LEU A 153 16.31 6.53 -19.47
C LEU A 153 15.48 6.00 -20.65
N HIS A 154 14.15 5.92 -20.52
CA HIS A 154 13.24 5.53 -21.61
C HIS A 154 13.31 6.51 -22.80
N THR A 155 13.45 7.81 -22.54
CA THR A 155 13.61 8.82 -23.60
C THR A 155 14.94 8.69 -24.34
N ALA A 156 15.99 8.19 -23.68
CA ALA A 156 17.33 8.01 -24.26
C ALA A 156 17.49 6.67 -25.00
N ASP A 157 16.93 5.58 -24.46
CA ASP A 157 16.88 4.26 -25.09
C ASP A 157 15.52 3.59 -24.79
N PRO A 158 14.50 3.81 -25.64
CA PRO A 158 13.19 3.19 -25.46
C PRO A 158 13.27 1.66 -25.55
N ALA A 159 14.03 1.13 -26.50
CA ALA A 159 14.13 -0.31 -26.74
C ALA A 159 14.72 -1.08 -25.54
N PHE A 160 15.72 -0.49 -24.88
CA PHE A 160 16.29 -1.03 -23.64
C PHE A 160 15.25 -1.09 -22.52
N VAL A 161 14.46 -0.03 -22.31
CA VAL A 161 13.50 0.03 -21.20
C VAL A 161 12.23 -0.77 -21.50
N ASP A 162 11.66 -0.65 -22.70
CA ASP A 162 10.44 -1.35 -23.11
C ASP A 162 10.65 -2.87 -23.12
N GLY A 163 11.82 -3.36 -23.58
CA GLY A 163 12.16 -4.79 -23.49
C GLY A 163 12.26 -5.33 -22.06
N ARG A 164 12.53 -4.45 -21.07
CA ARG A 164 12.55 -4.80 -19.64
C ARG A 164 11.17 -4.72 -19.01
N PHE A 165 10.33 -3.78 -19.43
CA PHE A 165 8.92 -3.74 -19.05
C PHE A 165 8.14 -4.92 -19.62
N GLU A 166 8.45 -5.39 -20.83
CA GLU A 166 7.94 -6.66 -21.35
C GLU A 166 8.40 -7.83 -20.50
N ALA A 167 9.70 -7.99 -20.24
CA ALA A 167 10.18 -9.08 -19.37
C ALA A 167 9.50 -9.07 -17.98
N ILE A 168 9.22 -7.89 -17.40
CA ILE A 168 8.44 -7.75 -16.16
C ILE A 168 6.96 -8.15 -16.37
N ARG A 169 6.32 -7.77 -17.49
CA ARG A 169 4.97 -8.22 -17.86
C ARG A 169 4.88 -9.74 -17.98
N SER A 170 5.82 -10.36 -18.68
CA SER A 170 5.93 -11.81 -18.83
C SER A 170 6.06 -12.54 -17.47
N ILE A 171 6.74 -11.95 -16.48
CA ILE A 171 6.78 -12.45 -15.10
C ILE A 171 5.41 -12.33 -14.42
N ILE A 172 4.72 -11.19 -14.55
CA ILE A 172 3.40 -10.96 -13.95
C ILE A 172 2.37 -11.94 -14.53
N GLU A 173 2.40 -12.18 -15.84
CA GLU A 173 1.53 -13.15 -16.51
C GLU A 173 1.83 -14.60 -16.08
N ALA A 174 3.10 -14.95 -15.84
CA ALA A 174 3.48 -16.26 -15.31
C ALA A 174 2.97 -16.46 -13.87
N PHE A 175 3.13 -15.45 -13.00
CA PHE A 175 2.57 -15.46 -11.65
C PHE A 175 1.04 -15.56 -11.67
N GLN A 176 0.36 -14.80 -12.53
CA GLN A 176 -1.09 -14.85 -12.68
C GLN A 176 -1.59 -16.25 -13.05
N ARG A 177 -0.93 -16.93 -14.01
CA ARG A 177 -1.30 -18.31 -14.40
C ARG A 177 -1.20 -19.30 -13.24
N GLN A 178 -0.19 -19.16 -12.37
CA GLN A 178 -0.07 -19.98 -11.15
C GLN A 178 -1.10 -19.58 -10.08
N ALA A 179 -1.35 -18.28 -9.87
CA ALA A 179 -2.33 -17.79 -8.91
C ALA A 179 -3.77 -18.22 -9.27
N GLU A 180 -4.10 -18.27 -10.56
CA GLU A 180 -5.38 -18.80 -11.06
C GLU A 180 -5.44 -20.34 -11.06
N THR A 181 -4.35 -21.03 -10.69
CA THR A 181 -4.30 -22.50 -10.53
C THR A 181 -3.60 -22.90 -9.20
N PRO A 182 -4.17 -22.59 -8.02
CA PRO A 182 -3.44 -22.67 -6.74
C PRO A 182 -2.85 -24.05 -6.39
N ARG A 183 -3.47 -25.14 -6.85
CA ARG A 183 -2.99 -26.52 -6.67
C ARG A 183 -1.65 -26.82 -7.39
N THR A 184 -1.23 -25.93 -8.28
CA THR A 184 0.00 -26.00 -9.07
C THR A 184 0.88 -24.75 -8.86
N PHE A 185 0.69 -24.01 -7.75
CA PHE A 185 1.56 -22.88 -7.39
C PHE A 185 2.98 -23.38 -7.07
N SER A 186 3.92 -23.05 -7.95
CA SER A 186 5.29 -23.56 -7.91
C SER A 186 6.17 -22.54 -7.17
N GLN A 187 6.39 -22.77 -5.87
CA GLN A 187 7.18 -21.85 -5.05
C GLN A 187 8.57 -21.62 -5.63
N THR A 188 9.22 -22.66 -6.17
CA THR A 188 10.53 -22.58 -6.86
C THR A 188 10.51 -21.64 -8.06
N GLU A 189 9.48 -21.70 -8.90
CA GLU A 189 9.32 -20.73 -10.00
C GLU A 189 9.04 -19.32 -9.47
N PHE A 190 8.23 -19.18 -8.43
CA PHE A 190 7.98 -17.88 -7.79
C PHE A 190 9.26 -17.27 -7.19
N GLN A 191 10.16 -18.08 -6.61
CA GLN A 191 11.50 -17.62 -6.20
C GLN A 191 12.27 -17.05 -7.39
N ALA A 192 12.25 -17.74 -8.54
CA ALA A 192 12.92 -17.31 -9.76
C ALA A 192 12.32 -16.02 -10.32
N MET A 193 11.00 -15.89 -10.32
CA MET A 193 10.26 -14.69 -10.72
C MET A 193 10.66 -13.46 -9.89
N ILE A 194 10.74 -13.60 -8.56
CA ILE A 194 11.17 -12.51 -7.66
C ILE A 194 12.59 -12.06 -7.98
N ARG A 195 13.53 -13.00 -8.11
CA ARG A 195 14.95 -12.75 -8.41
C ARG A 195 15.13 -12.06 -9.76
N LEU A 196 14.46 -12.55 -10.80
CA LEU A 196 14.53 -11.98 -12.15
C LEU A 196 13.92 -10.56 -12.19
N ASN A 197 12.80 -10.34 -11.49
CA ASN A 197 12.18 -9.02 -11.37
C ASN A 197 13.11 -8.01 -10.67
N GLN A 198 13.81 -8.40 -9.59
CA GLN A 198 14.84 -7.55 -8.98
C GLN A 198 15.96 -7.18 -9.96
N THR A 199 16.46 -8.14 -10.75
CA THR A 199 17.51 -7.89 -11.76
C THR A 199 17.02 -6.90 -12.83
N LEU A 200 15.78 -7.02 -13.31
CA LEU A 200 15.20 -6.10 -14.29
C LEU A 200 14.99 -4.69 -13.71
N LEU A 201 14.52 -4.60 -12.45
CA LEU A 201 14.37 -3.34 -11.72
C LEU A 201 15.72 -2.64 -11.47
N ALA A 202 16.77 -3.39 -11.16
CA ALA A 202 18.12 -2.83 -11.05
C ALA A 202 18.62 -2.27 -12.39
N GLN A 203 18.36 -2.97 -13.51
CA GLN A 203 18.77 -2.52 -14.85
C GLN A 203 18.05 -1.26 -15.34
N VAL A 204 16.80 -1.01 -14.96
CA VAL A 204 16.12 0.29 -15.23
C VAL A 204 16.51 1.39 -14.23
N GLY A 205 17.48 1.13 -13.35
CA GLY A 205 18.14 2.15 -12.53
C GLY A 205 17.39 2.57 -11.27
N VAL A 206 16.42 1.79 -10.79
CA VAL A 206 15.67 2.07 -9.54
C VAL A 206 16.21 1.36 -8.29
N SER A 207 17.29 0.59 -8.38
CA SER A 207 17.98 0.09 -7.17
C SER A 207 18.79 1.19 -6.46
N HIS A 208 19.38 0.85 -5.32
CA HIS A 208 20.18 1.73 -4.48
C HIS A 208 21.15 0.87 -3.65
N PRO A 209 22.38 1.32 -3.30
CA PRO A 209 23.33 0.50 -2.56
C PRO A 209 22.77 -0.18 -1.29
N SER A 210 21.84 0.46 -0.56
CA SER A 210 21.16 -0.21 0.58
C SER A 210 20.23 -1.35 0.16
N ILE A 211 19.48 -1.20 -0.93
CA ILE A 211 18.69 -2.29 -1.54
C ILE A 211 19.64 -3.40 -1.99
N ASP A 212 20.74 -3.04 -2.66
CA ASP A 212 21.71 -3.99 -3.17
C ASP A 212 22.41 -4.76 -2.04
N THR A 213 22.70 -4.12 -0.89
CA THR A 213 23.15 -4.80 0.34
C THR A 213 22.13 -5.82 0.83
N VAL A 214 20.84 -5.44 1.00
CA VAL A 214 19.79 -6.38 1.43
C VAL A 214 19.65 -7.55 0.46
N VAL A 215 19.63 -7.25 -0.85
CA VAL A 215 19.52 -8.24 -1.93
C VAL A 215 20.72 -9.20 -1.93
N ASN A 216 21.95 -8.70 -1.75
CA ASN A 216 23.16 -9.53 -1.73
C ASN A 216 23.25 -10.42 -0.47
N LEU A 217 22.78 -9.95 0.69
CA LEU A 217 22.71 -10.76 1.92
C LEU A 217 21.60 -11.81 1.85
N ALA A 218 20.42 -11.44 1.33
CA ALA A 218 19.26 -12.30 1.34
C ALA A 218 19.23 -13.31 0.19
N ASN A 219 19.49 -12.91 -1.07
CA ASN A 219 19.34 -13.80 -2.23
C ASN A 219 20.09 -15.14 -2.16
N PRO A 220 21.30 -15.28 -1.56
CA PRO A 220 21.94 -16.60 -1.41
C PRO A 220 21.08 -17.63 -0.68
N LEU A 221 20.15 -17.19 0.17
CA LEU A 221 19.21 -18.02 0.91
C LEU A 221 17.77 -17.85 0.38
N LEU A 222 17.25 -16.61 0.36
CA LEU A 222 15.85 -16.29 0.16
C LEU A 222 15.64 -15.23 -0.95
N PRO A 223 14.74 -15.49 -1.92
CA PRO A 223 14.49 -14.61 -3.07
C PRO A 223 13.98 -13.23 -2.64
N THR A 224 14.69 -12.19 -3.06
CA THR A 224 14.49 -10.81 -2.57
C THR A 224 14.41 -9.79 -3.69
N LYS A 225 13.47 -8.85 -3.57
CA LYS A 225 13.32 -7.68 -4.46
C LYS A 225 12.93 -6.41 -3.72
N LEU A 226 13.22 -5.24 -4.29
CA LEU A 226 12.68 -3.97 -3.81
C LEU A 226 11.15 -3.91 -3.94
N THR A 227 10.51 -3.11 -3.09
CA THR A 227 9.07 -2.80 -3.19
C THR A 227 8.81 -1.29 -3.25
N GLY A 228 7.67 -0.88 -3.81
CA GLY A 228 7.42 0.51 -4.18
C GLY A 228 8.37 1.01 -5.28
N ALA A 229 8.79 2.28 -5.18
CA ALA A 229 9.55 2.96 -6.24
C ALA A 229 11.05 2.64 -6.28
N GLY A 230 11.59 1.91 -5.29
CA GLY A 230 13.03 1.70 -5.14
C GLY A 230 13.77 2.93 -4.59
N GLY A 231 15.06 3.06 -4.92
CA GLY A 231 15.93 4.17 -4.51
C GLY A 231 16.24 4.25 -3.00
N GLY A 232 15.89 3.22 -2.23
CA GLY A 232 15.83 3.23 -0.77
C GLY A 232 14.53 2.56 -0.31
N GLY A 233 13.95 2.99 0.81
CA GLY A 233 12.69 2.44 1.32
C GLY A 233 12.82 0.97 1.71
N CYS A 234 11.92 0.11 1.22
CA CYS A 234 11.81 -1.29 1.64
C CYS A 234 12.08 -2.32 0.52
N THR A 235 12.50 -3.52 0.94
CA THR A 235 12.48 -4.74 0.12
C THR A 235 11.48 -5.75 0.69
N ILE A 236 11.11 -6.72 -0.13
CA ILE A 236 10.39 -7.93 0.25
C ILE A 236 11.23 -9.16 -0.09
N THR A 237 11.36 -10.06 0.87
CA THR A 237 12.04 -11.35 0.76
C THR A 237 10.99 -12.43 0.97
N PHE A 238 10.74 -13.29 -0.02
CA PHE A 238 9.78 -14.40 0.15
C PHE A 238 10.41 -15.52 0.96
N ILE A 239 9.63 -16.11 1.87
CA ILE A 239 10.02 -17.24 2.73
C ILE A 239 9.21 -18.47 2.26
N PRO A 240 9.81 -19.41 1.52
CA PRO A 240 9.22 -20.71 1.21
C PRO A 240 8.78 -21.49 2.46
N ASP A 241 7.76 -22.34 2.33
CA ASP A 241 7.20 -23.08 3.47
C ASP A 241 8.17 -24.12 4.08
N ASP A 242 9.19 -24.54 3.32
CA ASP A 242 10.24 -25.47 3.73
C ASP A 242 11.51 -24.77 4.28
N THR A 243 11.46 -23.45 4.50
CA THR A 243 12.59 -22.67 5.04
C THR A 243 12.86 -22.99 6.52
N ASP A 244 14.12 -23.20 6.87
CA ASP A 244 14.56 -23.21 8.27
C ASP A 244 14.41 -21.82 8.93
N GLU A 245 13.65 -21.73 10.01
CA GLU A 245 13.50 -20.52 10.82
C GLU A 245 14.85 -20.04 11.40
N GLY A 246 15.82 -20.93 11.60
CA GLY A 246 17.20 -20.59 11.96
C GLY A 246 17.87 -19.71 10.91
N ALA A 247 17.71 -20.03 9.62
CA ALA A 247 18.18 -19.21 8.50
C ALA A 247 17.44 -17.86 8.41
N VAL A 248 16.12 -17.82 8.67
CA VAL A 248 15.34 -16.56 8.72
C VAL A 248 15.84 -15.66 9.87
N ALA A 249 16.08 -16.24 11.05
CA ALA A 249 16.61 -15.53 12.21
C ALA A 249 18.05 -15.03 12.00
N ALA A 250 18.91 -15.83 11.36
CA ALA A 250 20.26 -15.43 10.99
C ALA A 250 20.26 -14.25 10.00
N LEU A 251 19.43 -14.32 8.94
CA LEU A 251 19.28 -13.22 7.97
C LEU A 251 18.77 -11.94 8.64
N LYS A 252 17.75 -12.04 9.52
CA LYS A 252 17.28 -10.90 10.34
C LYS A 252 18.42 -10.27 11.15
N ALA A 253 19.28 -11.07 11.79
CA ALA A 253 20.40 -10.58 12.57
C ALA A 253 21.49 -9.92 11.69
N ASP A 254 21.77 -10.45 10.50
CA ASP A 254 22.74 -9.85 9.56
C ASP A 254 22.22 -8.55 8.92
N LEU A 255 20.93 -8.45 8.64
CA LEU A 255 20.31 -7.21 8.19
C LEU A 255 20.30 -6.14 9.31
N ALA A 256 20.06 -6.54 10.56
CA ALA A 256 20.13 -5.64 11.71
C ALA A 256 21.54 -5.06 11.93
N LYS A 257 22.62 -5.81 11.64
CA LYS A 257 24.02 -5.29 11.69
C LYS A 257 24.25 -4.13 10.71
N HIS A 258 23.44 -4.02 9.66
CA HIS A 258 23.49 -2.94 8.67
C HIS A 258 22.51 -1.79 9.00
N GLY A 259 21.86 -1.82 10.17
CA GLY A 259 20.90 -0.80 10.60
C GLY A 259 19.50 -0.95 10.00
N PHE A 260 19.19 -2.07 9.34
CA PHE A 260 17.88 -2.31 8.73
C PHE A 260 16.91 -2.95 9.74
N THR A 261 15.64 -2.52 9.72
CA THR A 261 14.59 -3.19 10.52
C THR A 261 13.81 -4.19 9.68
N CYS A 262 13.51 -5.35 10.26
CA CYS A 262 12.92 -6.48 9.54
C CYS A 262 11.65 -6.97 10.25
N VAL A 263 10.53 -7.03 9.52
CA VAL A 263 9.22 -7.44 10.03
C VAL A 263 8.73 -8.63 9.19
N GLU A 264 8.32 -9.72 9.83
CA GLU A 264 7.64 -10.81 9.12
C GLU A 264 6.17 -10.47 8.90
N THR A 265 5.67 -10.81 7.71
CA THR A 265 4.31 -10.52 7.27
C THR A 265 3.82 -11.58 6.29
N VAL A 266 2.55 -11.51 5.92
CA VAL A 266 1.86 -12.49 5.09
C VAL A 266 1.12 -11.76 3.97
N LEU A 267 1.38 -12.15 2.72
CA LEU A 267 0.65 -11.70 1.54
C LEU A 267 -0.59 -12.58 1.34
N GLY A 268 -1.68 -12.00 0.84
CA GLY A 268 -2.98 -12.67 0.77
C GLY A 268 -3.81 -12.56 2.06
N GLY A 269 -3.34 -11.77 3.03
CA GLY A 269 -4.05 -11.53 4.29
C GLY A 269 -5.45 -10.93 4.12
N PRO A 270 -6.32 -11.06 5.14
CA PRO A 270 -7.67 -10.50 5.12
C PRO A 270 -7.65 -8.97 5.07
N GLY A 271 -8.67 -8.38 4.44
CA GLY A 271 -8.92 -6.94 4.50
C GLY A 271 -9.52 -6.48 5.84
N VAL A 272 -10.33 -5.43 5.79
CA VAL A 272 -10.88 -4.80 7.00
C VAL A 272 -11.72 -5.79 7.82
N LYS A 273 -11.41 -5.88 9.12
CA LYS A 273 -12.07 -6.78 10.07
C LYS A 273 -12.61 -6.00 11.26
N PHE A 274 -13.82 -6.38 11.68
CA PHE A 274 -14.40 -5.93 12.95
C PHE A 274 -14.16 -6.99 14.02
N SER A 275 -13.16 -6.78 14.88
CA SER A 275 -13.10 -7.46 16.18
C SER A 275 -14.08 -6.80 17.16
N LEU A 276 -14.67 -7.61 18.03
CA LEU A 276 -15.16 -7.12 19.31
C LEU A 276 -13.97 -7.05 20.26
N ALA A 277 -13.88 -6.01 21.08
CA ALA A 277 -12.92 -5.99 22.16
C ALA A 277 -13.35 -7.02 23.22
N THR A 278 -12.53 -8.06 23.42
CA THR A 278 -12.65 -8.92 24.59
C THR A 278 -12.17 -8.12 25.80
N VAL A 279 -13.11 -7.78 26.69
CA VAL A 279 -12.87 -7.04 27.94
C VAL A 279 -12.65 -8.02 29.08
#